data_AF-A0A938T0G7-F1
#
_entry.id   AF-A0A938T0G7-F1
#
_cell.length_a   1.000
_cell.length_b   1.000
_cell.length_c   1.000
_cell.angle_alpha   90.00
_cell.angle_beta   90.00
_cell.angle_gamma   90.00
#
_symmetry.space_group_name_H-M   'P 1'
#
loop_
_entity.id
_entity.type
_entity.pdbx_description
1 polymer ?
#
loop_
_entity_poly.entity_id
_entity_poly.type
_entity_poly.pdbx_seq_one_letter_code
_entity_poly.pdbx_strand_id
1 'polypeptide(L)' 'MAARTTQDALIAAISNKAVHLRIESVRATSEAGSGHPSSCCSAADIVAALFFSVMRYDPKNP' A
#
# COMPACT_ATOMS: atom_id res chain seq x y z
N MET A 1 22.49 -15.20 -5.45
CA MET A 1 22.58 -14.08 -4.49
C MET A 1 21.89 -12.82 -5.02
N ALA A 2 22.30 -12.24 -6.15
CA ALA A 2 21.75 -10.98 -6.67
C ALA A 2 20.21 -10.94 -6.86
N ALA A 3 19.59 -11.99 -7.41
CA ALA A 3 18.13 -12.04 -7.62
C ALA A 3 17.31 -12.06 -6.31
N ARG A 4 17.89 -12.58 -5.23
CA ARG A 4 17.25 -12.58 -3.91
C ARG A 4 17.27 -11.17 -3.31
N THR A 5 18.38 -10.47 -3.45
CA THR A 5 18.53 -9.08 -2.99
C THR A 5 17.53 -8.12 -3.66
N THR A 6 17.27 -8.29 -4.96
CA THR A 6 16.27 -7.46 -5.67
C THR A 6 14.84 -7.77 -5.22
N GLN A 7 14.53 -9.04 -4.94
CA GLN A 7 13.23 -9.43 -4.44
C GLN A 7 12.99 -8.94 -3.01
N ASP A 8 14.00 -9.02 -2.14
CA ASP A 8 13.93 -8.49 -0.78
C ASP A 8 13.72 -6.97 -0.78
N ALA A 9 14.40 -6.25 -1.69
CA ALA A 9 14.22 -4.80 -1.86
C ALA A 9 12.79 -4.45 -2.34
N LEU A 10 12.23 -5.23 -3.26
CA LEU A 10 10.84 -5.06 -3.71
C LEU A 10 9.85 -5.29 -2.56
N ILE A 11 10.03 -6.36 -1.78
CA ILE A 11 9.19 -6.66 -0.63
C ILE A 11 9.24 -5.51 0.39
N ALA A 12 10.44 -4.99 0.68
CA ALA A 12 10.59 -3.85 1.58
C ALA A 12 9.87 -2.59 1.04
N ALA A 13 9.95 -2.32 -0.26
CA ALA A 13 9.25 -1.19 -0.87
C ALA A 13 7.72 -1.34 -0.78
N ILE A 14 7.18 -2.53 -1.06
CA ILE A 14 5.73 -2.81 -0.96
C ILE A 14 5.26 -2.68 0.49
N SER A 15 5.99 -3.24 1.45
CA SER A 15 5.67 -3.12 2.89
C SER A 15 5.64 -1.66 3.35
N ASN A 16 6.58 -0.84 2.88
CA ASN A 16 6.57 0.61 3.17
C ASN A 16 5.35 1.30 2.58
N LYS A 17 4.93 0.95 1.35
CA LYS A 17 3.68 1.46 0.77
C LYS A 17 2.47 1.07 1.60
N ALA A 18 2.39 -0.16 2.08
CA ALA A 18 1.30 -0.60 2.94
C ALA A 18 1.26 0.17 4.28
N VAL A 19 2.41 0.45 4.90
CA VAL A 19 2.49 1.32 6.09
C VAL A 19 1.98 2.74 5.78
N HIS A 20 2.39 3.32 4.65
CA HIS A 20 1.86 4.62 4.23
C HIS A 20 0.34 4.61 4.03
N LEU A 21 -0.21 3.58 3.38
CA LEU A 21 -1.67 3.45 3.19
C LEU A 21 -2.42 3.39 4.52
N ARG A 22 -1.86 2.70 5.53
CA ARG A 22 -2.44 2.65 6.89
C ARG A 22 -2.45 4.02 7.56
N ILE A 23 -1.33 4.74 7.49
CA ILE A 23 -1.20 6.09 8.07
C ILE A 23 -2.23 7.03 7.44
N GLU A 24 -2.31 7.05 6.11
CA GLU A 24 -3.25 7.92 5.39
C GLU A 24 -4.71 7.54 5.66
N SER A 25 -5.02 6.24 5.79
CA SER A 25 -6.37 5.79 6.17
C SER A 25 -6.78 6.31 7.54
N VAL A 26 -5.89 6.25 8.54
CA VAL A 26 -6.16 6.78 9.88
C VAL A 26 -6.30 8.29 9.84
N ARG A 27 -5.40 9.01 9.17
CA ARG A 27 -5.45 10.47 9.06
C ARG A 27 -6.74 10.96 8.42
N ALA A 28 -7.07 10.45 7.23
CA ALA A 28 -8.24 10.87 6.48
C ALA A 28 -9.55 10.61 7.22
N THR A 29 -9.69 9.43 7.84
CA THR A 29 -10.90 9.09 8.61
C THR A 29 -11.00 9.87 9.93
N SER A 30 -9.86 10.20 10.55
CA SER A 30 -9.83 11.04 11.74
C SER A 30 -10.21 12.49 11.41
N GLU A 31 -9.66 13.05 10.33
CA GLU A 31 -10.01 14.39 9.85
C GLU A 31 -11.49 14.48 9.45
N ALA A 32 -12.03 13.44 8.84
CA ALA A 32 -13.45 13.36 8.48
C ALA A 32 -14.39 13.14 9.69
N GLY A 33 -13.86 12.78 10.86
CA GLY A 33 -14.65 12.37 12.03
C GLY A 33 -15.51 11.12 11.80
N SER A 34 -15.25 10.37 10.72
CA SER A 34 -16.03 9.19 10.31
C SER A 34 -15.22 8.30 9.36
N GLY A 35 -15.61 7.02 9.25
CA GLY A 35 -14.99 6.06 8.32
C GLY A 35 -14.62 4.73 8.98
N HIS A 36 -13.82 3.92 8.27
CA HIS A 36 -13.50 2.54 8.66
C HIS A 36 -11.99 2.23 8.59
N PRO A 37 -11.14 2.90 9.41
CA PRO A 37 -9.69 2.75 9.33
C PRO A 37 -9.20 1.31 9.58
N SER A 38 -9.87 0.55 10.45
CA SER A 38 -9.51 -0.86 10.70
C SER A 38 -9.70 -1.74 9.46
N SER A 39 -10.80 -1.55 8.72
CA SER A 39 -11.07 -2.23 7.45
C SER A 39 -10.00 -1.88 6.41
N CYS A 40 -9.67 -0.59 6.25
CA CYS A 40 -8.59 -0.16 5.36
C CYS A 40 -7.24 -0.79 5.73
N CYS A 41 -6.89 -0.82 7.02
CA CYS A 41 -5.64 -1.39 7.52
C CYS A 41 -5.52 -2.90 7.24
N SER A 42 -6.64 -3.63 7.26
CA SER A 42 -6.65 -5.07 6.96
C SER A 42 -6.31 -5.38 5.50
N ALA A 43 -6.62 -4.47 4.58
CA ALA A 43 -6.39 -4.63 3.15
C ALA A 43 -5.06 -4.03 2.64
N ALA A 44 -4.34 -3.28 3.48
CA ALA A 44 -3.24 -2.42 3.03
C ALA A 44 -2.11 -3.16 2.31
N ASP A 45 -1.74 -4.37 2.76
CA ASP A 45 -0.66 -5.14 2.11
C ASP A 45 -1.09 -5.67 0.73
N ILE A 46 -2.36 -6.10 0.61
CA ILE A 46 -2.94 -6.56 -0.66
C ILE A 46 -2.99 -5.40 -1.66
N VAL A 47 -3.51 -4.25 -1.24
CA VAL A 47 -3.61 -3.06 -2.09
C VAL A 47 -2.21 -2.59 -2.52
N ALA A 48 -1.24 -2.57 -1.60
CA ALA A 48 0.13 -2.18 -1.93
C ALA A 48 0.75 -3.13 -2.97
N ALA A 49 0.60 -4.45 -2.80
CA ALA A 49 1.12 -5.42 -3.76
C ALA A 49 0.46 -5.28 -5.14
N LEU A 50 -0.86 -5.09 -5.18
CA LEU A 50 -1.59 -4.92 -6.43
C LEU A 50 -1.15 -3.67 -7.17
N PHE A 51 -1.20 -2.49 -6.53
CA PHE A 51 -0.97 -1.22 -7.20
C PHE A 51 0.51 -0.93 -7.48
N PHE A 52 1.45 -1.49 -6.72
CA PHE A 52 2.87 -1.16 -6.85
C PHE A 52 3.75 -2.31 -7.34
N SER A 53 3.15 -3.45 -7.74
CA SER A 53 3.91 -4.59 -8.28
C SER A 53 3.15 -5.39 -9.34
N VAL A 54 1.88 -5.73 -9.11
CA VAL A 54 1.17 -6.70 -9.97
C VAL A 54 0.39 -6.05 -11.12
N MET A 55 -0.39 -5.00 -10.83
CA MET A 55 -1.27 -4.40 -11.82
C MET A 55 -0.48 -3.56 -12.83
N ARG A 56 -0.96 -3.57 -14.08
CA ARG A 56 -0.47 -2.71 -15.15
C ARG A 56 -1.57 -1.70 -15.48
N TYR A 57 -1.35 -0.46 -15.08
CA TYR A 57 -2.31 0.63 -15.28
C TYR A 57 -1.52 1.93 -15.50
N ASP A 58 -2.17 2.92 -16.11
CA ASP A 58 -1.64 4.28 -16.21
C ASP A 58 -2.32 5.15 -15.13
N PRO A 59 -1.62 5.58 -14.07
CA PRO A 59 -2.18 6.45 -13.05
C PRO A 59 -2.73 7.79 -13.59
N LYS A 60 -2.28 8.23 -14.78
CA LYS A 60 -2.75 9.47 -15.42
C LYS A 60 -4.02 9.26 -16.26
N ASN A 61 -4.37 8.02 -16.55
CA ASN A 61 -5.58 7.63 -17.26
C ASN A 61 -6.25 6.46 -16.52
N PRO A 62 -6.86 6.74 -15.36
CA PRO A 62 -7.37 5.74 -14.43
C PRO A 62 -8.60 4.98 -14.94
#